data_AF-A0A843DBS8-F1
#
_entry.id   AF-A0A843DBS8-F1
#
_cell.length_a   1.000
_cell.length_b   1.000
_cell.length_c   1.000
_cell.angle_alpha   90.00
_cell.angle_beta   90.00
_cell.angle_gamma   90.00
#
_symmetry.space_group_name_H-M   'P 1'
#
loop_
_entity.id
_entity.type
_entity.pdbx_description
1 polymer ?
#
loop_
_entity_poly.entity_id
_entity_poly.type
_entity_poly.pdbx_seq_one_letter_code
_entity_poly.pdbx_strand_id
1 'polypeptide(L)'
;MTSKPDEDDYEKLYLVSRLVYNGEIDAEKASAKLSAILGSPEVYNKIVFSMYAGMKNGRVFQQSGGDESVVYFLRRIAQDEGPEALEKALNAVYGYTGFKGSVGCPMPELEDACDALKVIYGIRSEE
;
A
#
# COMPACT_ATOMS: atom_id res chain seq x y z
N MET A 1 8.95 -7.87 21.87
CA MET A 1 7.80 -6.98 21.60
C MET A 1 8.15 -6.20 20.35
N THR A 2 7.61 -6.58 19.20
CA THR A 2 7.68 -5.72 18.01
C THR A 2 6.56 -4.70 18.14
N SER A 3 6.92 -3.46 18.44
CA SER A 3 5.99 -2.33 18.43
C SER A 3 5.34 -2.24 17.05
N LYS A 4 4.07 -1.87 17.03
CA LYS A 4 3.33 -1.54 15.80
C LYS A 4 4.09 -0.42 15.06
N PRO A 5 4.23 -0.46 13.72
CA PRO A 5 4.90 0.61 12.98
C PRO A 5 4.22 1.95 13.26
N ASP A 6 5.01 2.99 13.49
CA ASP A 6 4.51 4.35 13.61
C ASP A 6 4.41 5.04 12.22
N GLU A 7 3.91 6.27 12.19
CA GLU A 7 3.75 7.02 10.95
C GLU A 7 5.08 7.24 10.22
N ASP A 8 6.18 7.43 10.96
CA ASP A 8 7.52 7.59 10.39
C ASP A 8 8.00 6.29 9.74
N ASP A 9 7.63 5.12 10.26
CA ASP A 9 7.94 3.84 9.65
C ASP A 9 7.15 3.61 8.36
N TYR A 10 5.89 4.04 8.32
CA TYR A 10 5.09 4.01 7.10
C TYR A 10 5.62 4.97 6.02
N GLU A 11 6.09 6.17 6.38
CA GLU A 11 6.73 7.08 5.43
C GLU A 11 8.02 6.48 4.86
N LYS A 12 8.86 5.85 5.70
CA LYS A 12 10.08 5.15 5.23
C LYS A 12 9.72 4.03 4.26
N LEU A 13 8.71 3.22 4.57
CA LEU A 13 8.21 2.17 3.67
C LEU A 13 7.71 2.76 2.34
N TYR A 14 6.94 3.84 2.38
CA TYR A 14 6.40 4.52 1.19
C TYR A 14 7.51 5.02 0.27
N LEU A 15 8.46 5.79 0.82
CA LEU A 15 9.55 6.38 0.05
C LEU A 15 10.43 5.31 -0.59
N VAL A 16 10.80 4.27 0.17
CA VAL A 16 11.60 3.16 -0.37
C VAL A 16 10.83 2.38 -1.42
N SER A 17 9.53 2.13 -1.22
CA SER A 17 8.67 1.48 -2.22
C SER A 17 8.64 2.25 -3.54
N ARG A 18 8.59 3.59 -3.48
CA ARG A 18 8.64 4.46 -4.66
C ARG A 18 9.97 4.36 -5.40
N LEU A 19 11.09 4.41 -4.67
CA LEU A 19 12.43 4.27 -5.25
C LEU A 19 12.63 2.89 -5.92
N VAL A 20 12.13 1.83 -5.29
CA VAL A 20 12.16 0.46 -5.86
C VAL A 20 11.29 0.39 -7.12
N TYR A 21 10.06 0.92 -7.08
CA TYR A 21 9.16 0.92 -8.23
C TYR A 21 9.74 1.66 -9.44
N ASN A 22 10.40 2.79 -9.22
CA ASN A 22 11.06 3.57 -10.26
C ASN A 22 12.37 2.94 -10.76
N GLY A 23 12.83 1.84 -10.16
CA GLY A 23 14.10 1.18 -10.50
C GLY A 23 15.34 1.97 -10.05
N GLU A 24 15.18 2.94 -9.15
CA GLU A 24 16.28 3.75 -8.62
C GLU A 24 17.15 2.95 -7.65
N ILE A 25 16.55 1.98 -6.95
CA ILE A 25 17.24 1.05 -6.07
C ILE A 25 16.73 -0.38 -6.25
N ASP A 26 17.61 -1.35 -5.99
CA ASP A 26 17.29 -2.78 -6.05
C ASP A 26 16.46 -3.23 -4.82
N ALA A 27 15.43 -4.05 -5.06
CA ALA A 27 14.48 -4.48 -4.04
C ALA A 27 15.13 -5.32 -2.93
N GLU A 28 16.08 -6.20 -3.28
CA GLU A 28 16.78 -7.07 -2.32
C GLU A 28 17.67 -6.24 -1.38
N LYS A 29 18.45 -5.32 -1.95
CA LYS A 29 19.28 -4.42 -1.15
C LYS A 29 18.44 -3.45 -0.30
N ALA A 30 17.32 -2.98 -0.85
CA ALA A 30 16.41 -2.09 -0.15
C ALA A 30 15.74 -2.79 1.03
N SER A 31 15.25 -4.04 0.86
CA SER A 31 14.59 -4.78 1.93
C SER A 31 15.52 -5.07 3.09
N ALA A 32 16.77 -5.47 2.82
CA ALA A 32 17.77 -5.75 3.84
C ALA A 32 18.13 -4.50 4.67
N LYS A 33 18.37 -3.37 4.00
CA LYS A 33 18.65 -2.10 4.67
C LYS A 33 17.46 -1.63 5.50
N LEU A 34 16.26 -1.69 4.94
CA LEU A 34 15.06 -1.24 5.62
C LEU A 34 14.72 -2.12 6.82
N SER A 35 14.97 -3.43 6.72
CA SER A 35 14.84 -4.38 7.84
C SER A 35 15.73 -4.00 9.02
N ALA A 36 16.98 -3.59 8.76
CA ALA A 36 17.88 -3.13 9.81
C ALA A 36 17.44 -1.80 10.45
N ILE A 37 16.77 -0.92 9.71
CA ILE A 37 16.29 0.38 10.19
C ILE A 37 15.00 0.23 11.02
N LEU A 38 14.03 -0.53 10.49
CA LEU A 38 12.69 -0.67 11.06
C LEU A 38 12.57 -1.82 12.07
N GLY A 39 13.55 -2.73 12.10
CA GLY A 39 13.43 -3.99 12.83
C GLY A 39 12.35 -4.93 12.27
N SER A 40 11.84 -4.67 11.07
CA SER A 40 10.86 -5.49 10.38
C SER A 40 11.52 -6.63 9.59
N PRO A 41 10.86 -7.78 9.37
CA PRO A 41 11.41 -8.82 8.50
C PRO A 41 11.57 -8.34 7.05
N GLU A 42 12.67 -8.70 6.38
CA GLU A 42 12.88 -8.37 4.95
C GLU A 42 11.73 -8.82 4.05
N VAL A 43 11.17 -10.00 4.33
CA VAL A 43 10.03 -10.58 3.60
C VAL A 43 8.82 -9.64 3.68
N TYR A 44 8.57 -9.04 4.84
CA TYR A 44 7.49 -8.06 4.99
C TYR A 44 7.74 -6.82 4.12
N ASN A 45 8.95 -6.28 4.11
CA ASN A 45 9.29 -5.12 3.29
C ASN A 45 9.11 -5.40 1.79
N LYS A 46 9.50 -6.59 1.31
CA LYS A 46 9.30 -7.00 -0.10
C LYS A 46 7.82 -7.14 -0.47
N ILE A 47 7.00 -7.62 0.46
CA ILE A 47 5.53 -7.67 0.30
C ILE A 47 5.00 -6.24 0.14
N VAL A 48 5.41 -5.32 1.00
CA VAL A 48 5.00 -3.90 0.92
C VAL A 48 5.43 -3.25 -0.40
N PHE A 49 6.65 -3.51 -0.88
CA PHE A 49 7.10 -3.03 -2.20
C PHE A 49 6.22 -3.56 -3.34
N SER A 50 5.83 -4.84 -3.26
CA SER A 50 4.96 -5.49 -4.25
C SER A 50 3.54 -4.92 -4.21
N MET A 51 3.01 -4.62 -3.03
CA MET A 51 1.70 -3.97 -2.85
C MET A 51 1.69 -2.58 -3.47
N TYR A 52 2.71 -1.76 -3.19
CA TYR A 52 2.86 -0.45 -3.82
C TYR A 52 2.91 -0.55 -5.35
N ALA A 53 3.69 -1.48 -5.89
CA ALA A 53 3.73 -1.71 -7.33
C ALA A 53 2.38 -2.15 -7.91
N GLY A 54 1.61 -2.96 -7.17
CA GLY A 54 0.23 -3.32 -7.50
C GLY A 54 -0.67 -2.08 -7.59
N MET A 55 -0.62 -1.23 -6.56
CA MET A 55 -1.37 0.04 -6.51
C MET A 55 -1.01 0.96 -7.69
N LYS A 56 0.27 1.20 -7.94
CA LYS A 56 0.75 2.03 -9.07
C LYS A 56 0.29 1.50 -10.43
N ASN A 57 0.13 0.20 -10.56
CA ASN A 57 -0.26 -0.45 -11.80
C ASN A 57 -1.76 -0.75 -11.90
N GLY A 58 -2.56 -0.47 -10.86
CA GLY A 58 -3.98 -0.85 -10.82
C GLY A 58 -4.19 -2.37 -10.85
N ARG A 59 -3.21 -3.13 -10.34
CA ARG A 59 -3.22 -4.59 -10.33
C ARG A 59 -3.48 -5.11 -8.93
N VAL A 60 -4.48 -5.97 -8.82
CA VAL A 60 -4.81 -6.66 -7.57
C VAL A 60 -3.61 -7.45 -7.08
N PHE A 61 -3.22 -7.20 -5.84
CA PHE A 61 -2.23 -7.99 -5.12
C PHE A 61 -2.96 -8.95 -4.18
N GLN A 62 -2.45 -10.18 -4.03
CA GLN A 62 -3.09 -11.24 -3.21
C GLN A 62 -2.30 -11.57 -1.94
N GLN A 63 -1.25 -10.81 -1.68
CA GLN A 63 -0.35 -11.01 -0.54
C GLN A 63 -1.02 -10.47 0.74
N SER A 64 -0.79 -11.15 1.87
CA SER A 64 -1.38 -10.75 3.16
C SER A 64 -0.42 -9.89 3.97
N GLY A 65 -0.96 -8.88 4.65
CA GLY A 65 -0.25 -7.99 5.56
C GLY A 65 -0.24 -6.54 5.07
N GLY A 66 0.12 -5.60 5.95
CA GLY A 66 0.34 -4.22 5.54
C GLY A 66 -0.92 -3.39 5.27
N ASP A 67 -2.09 -3.76 5.80
CA ASP A 67 -3.34 -3.02 5.52
C ASP A 67 -3.24 -1.54 5.94
N GLU A 68 -2.57 -1.25 7.05
CA GLU A 68 -2.29 0.14 7.47
C GLU A 68 -1.32 0.86 6.53
N SER A 69 -0.30 0.15 6.01
CA SER A 69 0.59 0.70 4.98
C SER A 69 -0.15 0.97 3.66
N VAL A 70 -1.17 0.17 3.32
CA VAL A 70 -2.02 0.41 2.14
C VAL A 70 -2.78 1.72 2.30
N VAL A 71 -3.44 1.95 3.44
CA VAL A 71 -4.14 3.22 3.72
C VAL A 71 -3.18 4.40 3.68
N TYR A 72 -1.99 4.25 4.29
CA TYR A 72 -0.97 5.28 4.24
C TYR A 72 -0.53 5.59 2.79
N PHE A 73 -0.28 4.55 1.99
CA PHE A 73 0.16 4.70 0.60
C PHE A 73 -0.92 5.37 -0.25
N LEU A 74 -2.20 5.02 -0.07
CA LEU A 74 -3.30 5.69 -0.77
C LEU A 74 -3.30 7.20 -0.47
N ARG A 75 -3.16 7.59 0.81
CA ARG A 75 -3.08 9.01 1.20
C ARG A 75 -1.90 9.72 0.54
N ARG A 76 -0.70 9.12 0.58
CA ARG A 76 0.50 9.71 -0.02
C ARG A 76 0.41 9.77 -1.55
N ILE A 77 -0.11 8.76 -2.22
CA ILE A 77 -0.35 8.78 -3.68
C ILE A 77 -1.30 9.92 -4.05
N ALA A 78 -2.38 10.11 -3.29
CA ALA A 78 -3.33 11.19 -3.53
C ALA A 78 -2.69 12.57 -3.37
N GLN A 79 -1.81 12.74 -2.36
CA GLN A 79 -1.09 13.98 -2.11
C GLN A 79 0.00 14.27 -3.14
N ASP A 80 0.80 13.27 -3.50
CA ASP A 80 1.99 13.43 -4.32
C ASP A 80 1.67 13.42 -5.82
N GLU A 81 0.65 12.66 -6.24
CA GLU A 81 0.38 12.33 -7.65
C GLU A 81 -1.05 12.69 -8.09
N GLY A 82 -1.94 12.99 -7.15
CA GLY A 82 -3.29 13.49 -7.41
C GLY A 82 -4.37 12.40 -7.58
N PRO A 83 -5.61 12.84 -7.87
CA PRO A 83 -6.79 11.97 -7.83
C PRO A 83 -6.77 10.81 -8.84
N GLU A 84 -6.25 11.02 -10.05
CA GLU A 84 -6.18 9.96 -11.09
C GLU A 84 -5.28 8.79 -10.66
N ALA A 85 -4.15 9.10 -10.03
CA ALA A 85 -3.24 8.09 -9.51
C ALA A 85 -3.87 7.35 -8.31
N LEU A 86 -4.60 8.08 -7.46
CA LEU A 86 -5.35 7.50 -6.35
C LEU A 86 -6.45 6.55 -6.85
N GLU A 87 -7.21 6.93 -7.88
CA GLU A 87 -8.28 6.09 -8.46
C GLU A 87 -7.72 4.74 -8.95
N LYS A 88 -6.60 4.78 -9.67
CA LYS A 88 -5.91 3.58 -10.11
C LYS A 88 -5.44 2.71 -8.95
N ALA A 89 -4.91 3.32 -7.89
CA ALA A 89 -4.47 2.61 -6.69
C ALA A 89 -5.65 1.96 -5.95
N LEU A 90 -6.77 2.68 -5.83
CA LEU A 90 -8.00 2.18 -5.22
C LEU A 90 -8.53 0.95 -5.94
N ASN A 91 -8.49 0.91 -7.28
CA ASN A 91 -8.91 -0.28 -8.06
C ASN A 91 -8.11 -1.54 -7.69
N ALA A 92 -6.79 -1.40 -7.45
CA ALA A 92 -5.98 -2.51 -6.97
C ALA A 92 -6.40 -2.98 -5.57
N VAL A 93 -6.73 -2.03 -4.69
CA VAL A 93 -7.10 -2.30 -3.29
C VAL A 93 -8.50 -2.93 -3.18
N TYR A 94 -9.51 -2.45 -3.93
CA TYR A 94 -10.83 -3.09 -3.92
C TYR A 94 -10.80 -4.52 -4.45
N GLY A 95 -9.97 -4.79 -5.46
CA GLY A 95 -9.78 -6.18 -5.90
C GLY A 95 -9.09 -7.03 -4.82
N TYR A 96 -8.21 -6.45 -4.01
CA TYR A 96 -7.59 -7.13 -2.87
C TYR A 96 -8.62 -7.39 -1.76
N THR A 97 -9.46 -6.42 -1.39
CA THR A 97 -10.51 -6.61 -0.38
C THR A 97 -11.55 -7.62 -0.85
N GLY A 98 -11.95 -7.59 -2.11
CA GLY A 98 -12.84 -8.57 -2.73
C GLY A 98 -12.25 -9.99 -2.72
N PHE A 99 -10.97 -10.14 -3.09
CA PHE A 99 -10.26 -11.42 -2.97
C PHE A 99 -10.25 -11.92 -1.52
N LYS A 100 -9.91 -11.04 -0.58
CA LYS A 100 -9.87 -11.34 0.86
C LYS A 100 -11.23 -11.76 1.42
N GLY A 101 -12.31 -11.08 1.01
CA GLY A 101 -13.69 -11.48 1.28
C GLY A 101 -14.00 -12.88 0.74
N SER A 102 -13.59 -13.19 -0.49
CA SER A 102 -13.84 -14.51 -1.11
C SER A 102 -13.17 -15.69 -0.37
N VAL A 103 -12.07 -15.44 0.34
CA VAL A 103 -11.37 -16.45 1.15
C VAL A 103 -11.74 -16.41 2.65
N GLY A 104 -12.83 -15.71 2.99
CA GLY A 104 -13.37 -15.66 4.35
C GLY A 104 -12.66 -14.70 5.30
N CYS A 105 -11.91 -13.73 4.77
CA CYS A 105 -11.19 -12.72 5.54
C CYS A 105 -11.61 -11.31 5.12
N PRO A 106 -12.84 -10.86 5.39
CA PRO A 106 -13.31 -9.53 4.99
C PRO A 106 -12.47 -8.42 5.64
N MET A 107 -12.34 -7.29 4.95
CA MET A 107 -11.49 -6.16 5.36
C MET A 107 -12.30 -4.84 5.45
N PRO A 108 -13.36 -4.76 6.27
CA PRO A 108 -14.27 -3.63 6.28
C PRO A 108 -13.60 -2.30 6.63
N GLU A 109 -12.63 -2.31 7.56
CA GLU A 109 -11.90 -1.09 7.94
C GLU A 109 -11.06 -0.51 6.79
N LEU A 110 -10.52 -1.37 5.93
CA LEU A 110 -9.77 -0.95 4.75
C LEU A 110 -10.71 -0.41 3.67
N GLU A 111 -11.88 -1.03 3.50
CA GLU A 111 -12.93 -0.56 2.58
C GLU A 111 -13.45 0.82 2.99
N ASP A 112 -13.79 0.99 4.27
CA ASP A 112 -14.23 2.28 4.84
C ASP A 112 -13.18 3.38 4.62
N ALA A 113 -11.89 3.06 4.83
CA ALA A 113 -10.81 4.00 4.61
C ALA A 113 -10.65 4.38 3.12
N CYS A 114 -10.83 3.42 2.20
CA CYS A 114 -10.81 3.66 0.77
C CYS A 114 -11.97 4.55 0.32
N ASP A 115 -13.18 4.29 0.83
CA ASP A 115 -14.37 5.07 0.50
C ASP A 115 -14.27 6.50 1.04
N ALA A 116 -13.74 6.69 2.24
CA ALA A 116 -13.45 8.01 2.78
C ALA A 116 -12.48 8.79 1.88
N LEU A 117 -11.44 8.15 1.35
CA LEU A 117 -10.49 8.78 0.43
C LEU A 117 -11.14 9.15 -0.92
N LYS A 118 -12.01 8.29 -1.47
CA LYS A 118 -12.79 8.65 -2.67
C LYS A 118 -13.58 9.94 -2.47
N VAL A 119 -14.29 10.04 -1.35
CA VAL A 119 -15.09 11.23 -1.02
C VAL A 119 -14.21 12.47 -0.87
N ILE A 120 -13.12 12.37 -0.12
CA ILE A 120 -12.19 13.49 0.11
C ILE A 120 -11.60 14.03 -1.21
N TYR A 121 -11.22 13.14 -2.12
CA TYR A 121 -10.57 13.50 -3.37
C TYR A 121 -11.52 13.61 -4.58
N GLY A 122 -12.83 13.48 -4.36
CA GLY A 122 -13.86 13.65 -5.40
C GLY A 122 -13.84 12.57 -6.50
N ILE A 123 -13.35 11.37 -6.20
CA ILE A 123 -13.34 10.24 -7.14
C ILE A 123 -14.74 9.66 -7.23
N ARG A 124 -15.32 9.64 -8.43
CA ARG A 124 -16.66 9.09 -8.67
C ARG A 124 -16.54 7.58 -8.84
N SER A 125 -17.41 6.82 -8.18
CA SER A 125 -17.59 5.42 -8.52
C SER A 125 -18.24 5.37 -9.91
N GLU A 126 -17.59 4.75 -10.90
CA GLU A 126 -18.31 4.30 -12.08
C GLU A 126 -19.27 3.18 -11.62
N GLU A 127 -20.58 3.46 -11.73
CA GLU A 127 -21.68 2.50 -11.51
C GLU A 127 -21.74 1.46 -12.63
#